data_AF-A0A914REH7-F1
#
_entry.id   AF-A0A914REH7-F1
#
_cell.length_a   1.000
_cell.length_b   1.000
_cell.length_c   1.000
_cell.angle_alpha   90.00
_cell.angle_beta   90.00
_cell.angle_gamma   90.00
#
_symmetry.space_group_name_H-M   'P 1'
#
loop_
_entity.id
_entity.type
_entity.pdbx_description
1 polymer ?
#
loop_
_entity_poly.entity_id
_entity_poly.type
_entity_poly.pdbx_seq_one_letter_code
_entity_poly.pdbx_strand_id
1 'polypeptide(L)'
;MWESKLSIILPTQMVKLFLKWSQEMKEQIETRLWSIPQDSIDALHNSLRHLLSNQETYVNSLEFLESYAGPSFRPSVEKFRVAFGAVPTNLHVQQFVVENHQHNYITVGAISAIPLRFAKIDHILDSRFFHRRRVLLEAKSTIGSLSRRIETDWHIVSFGSIDKTGVQLLADVKQLHENLIDLINSFPGISTVVDLLCEWGRLQIAHGRLFDKERSIVPDGLDSQLDTLEASIISLNTKMAVIDSICEKDEVRKDYEKSARQALNSSLDVMLQLIDSLLDAQYLGLVLALQRPADCQLFYHIQLRSDLVLSQAVFSLLSCYGDERGMMEDARECWASLQDRVVFKFVQCSSSSFPEKLRAGQWMNVVAIFWNLGINHEATFAQSLAGDSSLEETINVVAANALHAYASGRKQLDPSAMDLIAELCTTVNVNPSNKNMAIYRLAMAANFALNGIPILTCKSGKDRTSMAVTLEEGRIIRENCGINADQMHFIPKELRPPAGTYSQGVAS
;
A
#
# COMPACT_ATOMS: atom_id res chain seq x y z
N MET A 1 -27.22 5.20 12.49
CA MET A 1 -25.83 5.60 12.25
C MET A 1 -24.98 5.03 13.37
N TRP A 2 -23.91 4.31 13.03
CA TRP A 2 -23.03 3.64 13.99
C TRP A 2 -21.63 4.25 13.95
N GLU A 3 -20.98 4.31 15.10
CA GLU A 3 -19.58 4.72 15.25
C GLU A 3 -18.74 3.49 15.59
N SER A 4 -17.70 3.22 14.80
CA SER A 4 -16.83 2.08 15.04
C SER A 4 -15.68 2.44 15.96
N LYS A 5 -15.44 1.66 17.01
CA LYS A 5 -14.20 1.79 17.81
C LYS A 5 -12.93 1.58 16.97
N LEU A 6 -13.05 0.89 15.84
CA LEU A 6 -11.94 0.69 14.90
C LEU A 6 -11.42 2.01 14.31
N SER A 7 -12.24 3.06 14.25
CA SER A 7 -11.80 4.37 13.74
C SER A 7 -10.76 5.04 14.63
N ILE A 8 -10.58 4.58 15.88
CA ILE A 8 -9.47 5.01 16.75
C ILE A 8 -8.45 3.87 16.89
N ILE A 9 -8.92 2.65 17.17
CA ILE A 9 -8.03 1.50 17.44
C ILE A 9 -7.08 1.23 16.28
N LEU A 10 -7.58 1.23 15.03
CA LEU A 10 -6.73 0.91 13.88
C LEU A 10 -5.72 2.03 13.61
N PRO A 11 -6.08 3.33 13.57
CA PRO A 11 -5.09 4.40 13.51
C PRO A 11 -4.05 4.35 14.62
N THR A 12 -4.42 3.99 15.85
CA THR A 12 -3.45 3.77 16.93
C THR A 12 -2.45 2.67 16.57
N GLN A 13 -2.91 1.52 16.03
CA GLN A 13 -2.00 0.46 15.59
C GLN A 13 -1.15 0.88 14.38
N MET A 14 -1.71 1.65 13.45
CA MET A 14 -0.99 2.19 12.30
C MET A 14 0.14 3.12 12.75
N VAL A 15 -0.13 4.05 13.68
CA VAL A 15 0.89 4.95 14.23
C VAL A 15 1.99 4.17 14.96
N LYS A 16 1.65 3.10 15.71
CA LYS A 16 2.66 2.19 16.29
C LYS A 16 3.55 1.55 15.23
N LEU A 17 2.96 1.12 14.11
CA LEU A 17 3.68 0.53 13.00
C LEU A 17 4.61 1.55 12.32
N PHE A 18 4.13 2.77 12.05
CA PHE A 18 4.93 3.85 11.46
C PHE A 18 6.10 4.23 12.37
N LEU A 19 5.86 4.34 13.67
CA LEU A 19 6.91 4.60 14.66
C LEU A 19 7.96 3.48 14.64
N LYS A 20 7.53 2.21 14.59
CA LYS A 20 8.44 1.06 14.50
C LYS A 20 9.29 1.12 13.23
N TRP A 21 8.68 1.34 12.07
CA TRP A 21 9.42 1.45 10.80
C TRP A 21 10.39 2.63 10.78
N SER A 22 9.99 3.76 11.36
CA SER A 22 10.86 4.92 11.52
C SER A 22 12.04 4.62 12.45
N GLN A 23 11.82 3.85 13.52
CA GLN A 23 12.88 3.40 14.42
C GLN A 23 13.85 2.43 13.74
N GLU A 24 13.34 1.45 13.00
CA GLU A 24 14.17 0.52 12.20
C GLU A 24 15.01 1.28 11.16
N MET A 25 14.44 2.30 10.50
CA MET A 25 15.16 3.16 9.58
C MET A 25 16.26 3.97 10.27
N LYS A 26 15.98 4.52 11.45
CA LYS A 26 16.97 5.26 12.24
C LYS A 26 18.14 4.37 12.65
N GLU A 27 17.85 3.20 13.20
CA GLU A 27 18.87 2.22 13.62
C GLU A 27 19.74 1.80 12.44
N GLN A 28 19.15 1.57 11.26
CA GLN A 28 19.92 1.26 10.06
C GLN A 28 20.85 2.42 9.66
N ILE A 29 20.37 3.66 9.68
CA ILE A 29 21.21 4.82 9.38
C ILE A 29 22.37 4.94 10.38
N GLU A 30 22.10 4.80 11.68
CA GLU A 30 23.11 4.95 12.72
C GLU A 30 24.15 3.81 12.73
N THR A 31 23.72 2.56 12.50
CA THR A 31 24.58 1.37 12.60
C THR A 31 25.27 0.99 11.29
N ARG A 32 24.66 1.29 10.14
CA ARG A 32 25.13 0.85 8.81
C ARG A 32 25.78 1.96 8.00
N LEU A 33 25.37 3.21 8.20
CA LEU A 33 25.88 4.37 7.43
C LEU A 33 26.87 5.23 8.21
N TRP A 34 27.48 4.69 9.26
CA TRP A 34 28.46 5.36 10.10
C TRP A 34 29.76 5.74 9.36
N SER A 35 30.05 5.11 8.22
CA SER A 35 31.30 5.24 7.47
C SER A 35 31.34 6.42 6.50
N ILE A 36 30.24 7.16 6.36
CA ILE A 36 30.07 8.25 5.39
C ILE A 36 31.17 9.34 5.56
N PRO A 37 31.80 9.81 4.47
CA PRO A 37 32.77 10.90 4.48
C PRO A 37 32.19 12.23 4.99
N GLN A 38 33.06 13.12 5.47
CA GLN A 38 32.66 14.44 5.98
C GLN A 38 31.85 15.25 4.96
N ASP A 39 32.19 15.16 3.67
CA ASP A 39 31.51 15.94 2.61
C ASP A 39 30.04 15.53 2.39
N SER A 40 29.66 14.33 2.81
CA SER A 40 28.29 13.80 2.71
C SER A 40 27.57 13.67 4.06
N ILE A 41 28.24 14.06 5.16
CA ILE A 41 27.72 13.88 6.52
C ILE A 41 26.53 14.80 6.80
N ASP A 42 26.48 15.97 6.16
CA ASP A 42 25.38 16.93 6.35
C ASP A 42 24.06 16.39 5.83
N ALA A 43 24.07 15.68 4.69
CA ALA A 43 22.87 15.02 4.15
C ALA A 43 22.34 13.94 5.11
N LEU A 44 23.26 13.18 5.71
CA LEU A 44 22.95 12.17 6.73
C LEU A 44 22.33 12.82 7.99
N HIS A 45 22.96 13.86 8.53
CA HIS A 45 22.48 14.57 9.71
C HIS A 45 21.12 15.25 9.46
N ASN A 46 20.92 15.84 8.29
CA ASN A 46 19.63 16.42 7.91
C ASN A 46 18.54 15.34 7.85
N SER A 47 18.86 14.18 7.26
CA SER A 47 17.96 13.03 7.16
C SER A 47 17.57 12.49 8.53
N LEU A 48 18.54 12.29 9.43
CA LEU A 48 18.29 11.88 10.82
C LEU A 48 17.46 12.91 11.57
N ARG A 49 17.74 14.20 11.42
CA ARG A 49 16.98 15.28 12.08
C ARG A 49 15.50 15.23 11.69
N HIS A 50 15.20 15.11 10.40
CA HIS A 50 13.81 15.06 9.93
C HIS A 50 13.12 13.73 10.28
N LEU A 51 13.84 12.61 10.24
CA LEU A 51 13.33 11.31 10.71
C LEU A 51 12.94 11.36 12.19
N LEU A 52 13.79 11.92 13.06
CA LEU A 52 13.52 12.10 14.49
C LEU A 52 12.32 13.03 14.72
N SER A 53 12.18 14.10 13.93
CA SER A 53 11.01 14.98 14.00
C SER A 53 9.70 14.26 13.63
N ASN A 54 9.74 13.35 12.65
CA ASN A 54 8.59 12.48 12.34
C ASN A 54 8.30 11.51 13.50
N GLN A 55 9.32 10.90 14.11
CA GLN A 55 9.16 10.04 15.29
C GLN A 55 8.47 10.77 16.44
N GLU A 56 8.91 11.99 16.75
CA GLU A 56 8.28 12.83 17.78
C GLU A 56 6.80 13.06 17.46
N THR A 57 6.47 13.31 16.19
CA THR A 57 5.07 13.45 15.75
C THR A 57 4.25 12.17 15.96
N TYR A 58 4.82 11.00 15.65
CA TYR A 58 4.15 9.71 15.90
C TYR A 58 3.95 9.45 17.39
N VAL A 59 4.97 9.72 18.23
CA VAL A 59 4.88 9.56 19.69
C VAL A 59 3.80 10.45 20.27
N ASN A 60 3.80 11.74 19.92
CA ASN A 60 2.77 12.70 20.36
C ASN A 60 1.35 12.28 19.92
N SER A 61 1.23 11.73 18.70
CA SER A 61 -0.04 11.20 18.20
C SER A 61 -0.47 9.96 18.99
N LEU A 62 0.47 9.08 19.32
CA LEU A 62 0.20 7.85 20.03
C LEU A 62 -0.25 8.12 21.47
N GLU A 63 0.49 8.94 22.22
CA GLU A 63 0.14 9.34 23.59
C GLU A 63 -1.26 9.97 23.64
N PHE A 64 -1.57 10.80 22.65
CA PHE A 64 -2.89 11.39 22.51
C PHE A 64 -3.98 10.34 22.23
N LEU A 65 -3.78 9.45 21.24
CA LEU A 65 -4.80 8.47 20.84
C LEU A 65 -5.03 7.40 21.91
N GLU A 66 -4.00 6.98 22.65
CA GLU A 66 -4.13 5.99 23.72
C GLU A 66 -4.84 6.53 24.96
N SER A 67 -4.71 7.84 25.23
CA SER A 67 -5.42 8.51 26.31
C SER A 67 -6.78 9.09 25.90
N TYR A 68 -7.16 8.96 24.61
CA TYR A 68 -8.35 9.60 24.08
C TYR A 68 -9.64 8.91 24.55
N ALA A 69 -10.50 9.67 25.24
CA ALA A 69 -11.77 9.20 25.79
C ALA A 69 -13.01 9.83 25.12
N GLY A 70 -12.85 10.47 23.95
CA GLY A 70 -13.95 11.09 23.21
C GLY A 70 -14.68 10.14 22.25
N PRO A 71 -15.47 10.67 21.31
CA PRO A 71 -16.21 9.88 20.32
C PRO A 71 -15.31 8.94 19.50
N SER A 72 -15.84 7.84 18.97
CA SER A 72 -15.01 6.86 18.24
C SER A 72 -14.67 7.27 16.80
N PHE A 73 -14.48 8.56 16.56
CA PHE A 73 -14.11 9.20 15.29
C PHE A 73 -13.46 10.56 15.57
N ARG A 74 -12.76 11.16 14.58
CA ARG A 74 -12.24 12.53 14.69
C ARG A 74 -13.32 13.54 14.34
N PRO A 75 -13.75 14.41 15.26
CA PRO A 75 -14.69 15.48 14.93
C PRO A 75 -14.08 16.46 13.93
N SER A 76 -14.88 17.00 13.01
CA SER A 76 -14.37 17.97 12.01
C SER A 76 -13.77 19.25 12.61
N VAL A 77 -14.07 19.57 13.87
CA VAL A 77 -13.46 20.72 14.59
C VAL A 77 -12.00 20.43 14.97
N GLU A 78 -11.63 19.16 15.12
CA GLU A 78 -10.27 18.68 15.40
C GLU A 78 -9.47 18.40 14.11
N LYS A 79 -9.98 18.82 12.94
CA LYS A 79 -9.34 18.51 11.65
C LYS A 79 -7.97 19.17 11.44
N PHE A 80 -7.57 20.11 12.29
CA PHE A 80 -6.25 20.74 12.23
C PHE A 80 -5.27 20.22 13.29
N ARG A 81 -5.71 19.31 14.17
CA ARG A 81 -4.87 18.74 15.21
C ARG A 81 -4.01 17.61 14.66
N VAL A 82 -2.69 17.79 14.68
CA VAL A 82 -1.71 16.82 14.16
C VAL A 82 -1.82 15.47 14.86
N ALA A 83 -2.01 15.46 16.18
CA ALA A 83 -2.15 14.22 16.97
C ALA A 83 -3.36 13.36 16.54
N PHE A 84 -4.35 13.97 15.87
CA PHE A 84 -5.52 13.31 15.31
C PHE A 84 -5.35 12.96 13.82
N GLY A 85 -4.19 13.28 13.23
CA GLY A 85 -3.95 13.24 11.80
C GLY A 85 -4.07 11.85 11.17
N ALA A 86 -3.88 10.79 11.94
CA ALA A 86 -4.05 9.41 11.46
C ALA A 86 -5.52 8.94 11.45
N VAL A 87 -6.42 9.66 12.13
CA VAL A 87 -7.81 9.27 12.34
C VAL A 87 -8.71 9.89 11.27
N PRO A 88 -9.61 9.09 10.66
CA PRO A 88 -10.57 9.60 9.70
C PRO A 88 -11.59 10.56 10.33
N THR A 89 -11.87 11.66 9.64
CA THR A 89 -12.78 12.70 10.14
C THR A 89 -14.24 12.28 9.95
N ASN A 90 -15.07 12.29 11.00
CA ASN A 90 -16.51 11.94 10.94
C ASN A 90 -16.79 10.61 10.19
N LEU A 91 -16.03 9.54 10.50
CA LEU A 91 -16.32 8.21 9.97
C LEU A 91 -17.57 7.62 10.63
N HIS A 92 -18.57 7.30 9.82
CA HIS A 92 -19.82 6.70 10.26
C HIS A 92 -20.26 5.57 9.32
N VAL A 93 -20.95 4.57 9.87
CA VAL A 93 -21.66 3.55 9.09
C VAL A 93 -23.16 3.89 9.09
N GLN A 94 -23.71 3.99 7.88
CA GLN A 94 -25.13 4.22 7.63
C GLN A 94 -25.74 2.95 7.05
N GLN A 95 -26.86 2.53 7.61
CA GLN A 95 -27.54 1.29 7.23
C GLN A 95 -29.03 1.54 7.16
N PHE A 96 -29.65 1.09 6.09
CA PHE A 96 -31.09 1.10 5.92
C PHE A 96 -31.54 -0.13 5.13
N VAL A 97 -32.83 -0.45 5.20
CA VAL A 97 -33.43 -1.63 4.56
C VAL A 97 -34.58 -1.18 3.68
N VAL A 98 -34.56 -1.59 2.41
CA VAL A 98 -35.63 -1.34 1.43
C VAL A 98 -36.04 -2.68 0.83
N GLU A 99 -37.33 -3.04 0.89
CA GLU A 99 -37.85 -4.31 0.37
C GLU A 99 -37.01 -5.55 0.77
N ASN A 100 -36.68 -5.66 2.05
CA ASN A 100 -35.83 -6.72 2.62
C ASN A 100 -34.36 -6.76 2.13
N HIS A 101 -33.94 -5.80 1.32
CA HIS A 101 -32.54 -5.62 0.94
C HIS A 101 -31.87 -4.64 1.90
N GLN A 102 -30.77 -5.08 2.51
CA GLN A 102 -29.96 -4.26 3.39
C GLN A 102 -28.92 -3.48 2.57
N HIS A 103 -28.91 -2.16 2.74
CA HIS A 103 -27.93 -1.28 2.13
C HIS A 103 -27.02 -0.69 3.21
N ASN A 104 -25.71 -0.75 2.99
CA ASN A 104 -24.70 -0.27 3.94
C ASN A 104 -23.81 0.76 3.22
N TYR A 105 -23.64 1.93 3.84
CA TYR A 105 -22.79 3.01 3.36
C TYR A 105 -21.80 3.41 4.44
N ILE A 106 -20.56 3.62 4.03
CA ILE A 106 -19.55 4.26 4.87
C ILE A 106 -19.52 5.74 4.49
N THR A 107 -19.72 6.63 5.46
CA THR A 107 -19.60 8.08 5.23
C THR A 107 -18.48 8.67 6.02
N VAL A 108 -17.67 9.52 5.40
CA VAL A 108 -16.45 10.02 6.04
C VAL A 108 -15.89 11.29 5.39
N GLY A 109 -15.13 12.03 6.18
CA GLY A 109 -14.43 13.23 5.78
C GLY A 109 -13.24 12.95 4.87
N ALA A 110 -12.59 14.03 4.46
CA ALA A 110 -11.50 13.96 3.52
C ALA A 110 -10.28 13.23 4.06
N ILE A 111 -9.83 12.21 3.33
CA ILE A 111 -8.50 11.64 3.54
C ILE A 111 -7.48 12.70 3.17
N SER A 112 -6.79 13.20 4.18
CA SER A 112 -5.88 14.33 3.99
C SER A 112 -5.01 14.56 5.20
N ALA A 113 -3.78 15.01 4.96
CA ALA A 113 -2.90 15.51 6.01
C ALA A 113 -3.03 17.03 6.17
N ILE A 114 -4.26 17.56 6.26
CA ILE A 114 -4.52 19.02 6.46
C ILE A 114 -3.67 19.63 7.58
N PRO A 115 -3.52 18.99 8.77
CA PRO A 115 -2.73 19.56 9.86
C PRO A 115 -1.29 19.89 9.46
N LEU A 116 -0.75 19.21 8.44
CA LEU A 116 0.62 19.36 7.96
C LEU A 116 0.77 20.38 6.82
N ARG A 117 -0.32 20.98 6.34
CA ARG A 117 -0.37 21.90 5.17
C ARG A 117 0.09 21.24 3.85
N PHE A 118 -0.38 21.78 2.73
CA PHE A 118 -0.12 21.21 1.42
C PHE A 118 1.27 21.59 0.89
N ALA A 119 1.99 20.62 0.34
CA ALA A 119 3.18 20.80 -0.47
C ALA A 119 3.04 19.93 -1.71
N LYS A 120 3.40 20.47 -2.89
CA LYS A 120 3.27 19.75 -4.16
C LYS A 120 4.06 18.45 -4.09
N ILE A 121 3.38 17.37 -4.45
CA ILE A 121 3.82 16.01 -4.23
C ILE A 121 4.60 15.51 -5.46
N ASP A 122 5.84 15.06 -5.26
CA ASP A 122 6.53 14.17 -6.19
C ASP A 122 6.92 12.89 -5.45
N HIS A 123 6.02 11.91 -5.46
CA HIS A 123 6.18 10.63 -4.75
C HIS A 123 7.06 9.61 -5.51
N ILE A 124 7.62 9.96 -6.68
CA ILE A 124 8.32 8.99 -7.51
C ILE A 124 9.54 8.41 -6.78
N LEU A 125 10.22 9.22 -5.95
CA LEU A 125 11.35 8.76 -5.14
C LEU A 125 10.90 7.87 -3.97
N ASP A 126 9.87 8.33 -3.23
CA ASP A 126 9.29 7.63 -2.08
C ASP A 126 8.77 6.24 -2.45
N SER A 127 7.94 6.16 -3.49
CA SER A 127 7.30 4.93 -3.95
C SER A 127 8.33 3.88 -4.41
N ARG A 128 9.33 4.29 -5.20
CA ARG A 128 10.38 3.37 -5.68
C ARG A 128 11.27 2.89 -4.54
N PHE A 129 11.59 3.75 -3.58
CA PHE A 129 12.36 3.39 -2.40
C PHE A 129 11.61 2.32 -1.58
N PHE A 130 10.37 2.60 -1.16
CA PHE A 130 9.64 1.65 -0.33
C PHE A 130 9.29 0.35 -1.06
N HIS A 131 9.04 0.39 -2.37
CA HIS A 131 8.81 -0.81 -3.17
C HIS A 131 10.03 -1.74 -3.18
N ARG A 132 11.21 -1.27 -3.61
CA ARG A 132 12.42 -2.10 -3.67
C ARG A 132 12.82 -2.63 -2.29
N ARG A 133 12.69 -1.79 -1.26
CA ARG A 133 12.96 -2.18 0.12
C ARG A 133 12.07 -3.35 0.56
N ARG A 134 10.79 -3.30 0.21
CA ARG A 134 9.85 -4.38 0.54
C ARG A 134 10.23 -5.69 -0.14
N VAL A 135 10.59 -5.65 -1.42
CA VAL A 135 11.06 -6.84 -2.16
C VAL A 135 12.30 -7.45 -1.50
N LEU A 136 13.26 -6.62 -1.07
CA LEU A 136 14.45 -7.09 -0.34
C LEU A 136 14.11 -7.73 1.02
N LEU A 137 13.20 -7.12 1.79
CA LEU A 137 12.75 -7.67 3.08
C LEU A 137 11.95 -8.97 2.91
N GLU A 138 11.15 -9.07 1.86
CA GLU A 138 10.42 -10.30 1.50
C GLU A 138 11.38 -11.41 1.06
N ALA A 139 12.40 -11.08 0.27
CA ALA A 139 13.48 -12.00 -0.06
C ALA A 139 14.20 -12.52 1.19
N LYS A 140 14.52 -11.63 2.15
CA LYS A 140 15.11 -12.00 3.45
C LYS A 140 14.22 -12.93 4.27
N SER A 141 12.91 -12.68 4.30
CA SER A 141 11.93 -13.58 4.93
C SER A 141 11.87 -14.94 4.22
N THR A 142 11.94 -14.94 2.89
CA THR A 142 11.95 -16.16 2.06
C THR A 142 13.18 -17.01 2.36
N ILE A 143 14.36 -16.39 2.49
CA ILE A 143 15.60 -17.08 2.91
C ILE A 143 15.40 -17.78 4.25
N GLY A 144 14.84 -17.09 5.26
CA GLY A 144 14.56 -17.69 6.56
C GLY A 144 13.60 -18.89 6.48
N SER A 145 12.56 -18.78 5.63
CA SER A 145 11.64 -19.90 5.39
C SER A 145 12.31 -21.08 4.69
N LEU A 146 13.17 -20.83 3.68
CA LEU A 146 13.87 -21.87 2.95
C LEU A 146 14.90 -22.57 3.84
N SER A 147 15.69 -21.80 4.60
CA SER A 147 16.65 -22.32 5.58
C SER A 147 15.97 -23.27 6.57
N ARG A 148 14.82 -22.86 7.13
CA ARG A 148 14.02 -23.75 7.99
C ARG A 148 13.57 -25.02 7.27
N ARG A 149 13.04 -24.92 6.04
CA ARG A 149 12.58 -26.10 5.27
C ARG A 149 13.73 -27.06 4.95
N ILE A 150 14.93 -26.56 4.68
CA ILE A 150 16.13 -27.38 4.47
C ILE A 150 16.45 -28.21 5.72
N GLU A 151 16.25 -27.64 6.91
CA GLU A 151 16.51 -28.33 8.18
C GLU A 151 15.39 -29.30 8.58
N THR A 152 14.11 -28.91 8.40
CA THR A 152 12.96 -29.65 8.96
C THR A 152 12.28 -30.59 7.98
N ASP A 153 12.18 -30.21 6.71
CA ASP A 153 11.30 -30.89 5.76
C ASP A 153 12.07 -31.80 4.82
N TRP A 154 13.36 -31.50 4.61
CA TRP A 154 14.16 -32.24 3.67
C TRP A 154 14.75 -33.50 4.29
N HIS A 155 14.31 -34.65 3.80
CA HIS A 155 14.91 -35.95 4.05
C HIS A 155 14.94 -36.72 2.74
N ILE A 156 16.11 -37.27 2.38
CA ILE A 156 16.22 -38.04 1.15
C ILE A 156 15.38 -39.32 1.25
N VAL A 157 14.44 -39.49 0.30
CA VAL A 157 13.48 -40.61 0.23
C VAL A 157 14.19 -41.94 -0.14
N SER A 158 13.53 -43.08 0.09
CA SER A 158 13.99 -44.44 -0.27
C SER A 158 14.63 -44.55 -1.64
N PHE A 159 15.54 -45.51 -1.79
CA PHE A 159 16.27 -45.80 -3.03
C PHE A 159 15.39 -45.79 -4.29
N GLY A 160 15.83 -45.11 -5.35
CA GLY A 160 15.18 -45.09 -6.67
C GLY A 160 14.05 -44.08 -6.86
N SER A 161 13.67 -43.30 -5.83
CA SER A 161 12.68 -42.23 -5.97
C SER A 161 13.33 -40.85 -6.08
N ILE A 162 12.83 -40.03 -7.00
CA ILE A 162 13.22 -38.62 -7.16
C ILE A 162 12.98 -37.86 -5.86
N ASP A 163 13.98 -37.11 -5.41
CA ASP A 163 13.91 -36.27 -4.22
C ASP A 163 13.12 -34.99 -4.50
N LYS A 164 11.80 -35.10 -4.47
CA LYS A 164 10.87 -34.00 -4.78
C LYS A 164 11.10 -32.76 -3.89
N THR A 165 11.42 -32.97 -2.61
CA THR A 165 11.65 -31.86 -1.68
C THR A 165 12.95 -31.14 -2.00
N GLY A 166 14.05 -31.87 -2.22
CA GLY A 166 15.33 -31.29 -2.63
C GLY A 166 15.24 -30.54 -3.96
N VAL A 167 14.55 -31.12 -4.96
CA VAL A 167 14.31 -30.49 -6.26
C VAL A 167 13.49 -29.21 -6.12
N GLN A 168 12.44 -29.21 -5.29
CA GLN A 168 11.65 -28.01 -5.04
C GLN A 168 12.47 -26.93 -4.32
N LEU A 169 13.28 -27.30 -3.32
CA LEU A 169 14.16 -26.35 -2.62
C LEU A 169 15.18 -25.72 -3.58
N LEU A 170 15.77 -26.51 -4.49
CA LEU A 170 16.65 -25.98 -5.53
C LEU A 170 15.92 -25.02 -6.47
N ALA A 171 14.70 -25.35 -6.90
CA ALA A 171 13.89 -24.49 -7.75
C ALA A 171 13.56 -23.16 -7.04
N ASP A 172 13.15 -23.22 -5.76
CA ASP A 172 12.82 -22.04 -4.97
C ASP A 172 14.06 -21.13 -4.77
N VAL A 173 15.25 -21.71 -4.53
CA VAL A 173 16.52 -20.96 -4.42
C VAL A 173 16.89 -20.30 -5.75
N LYS A 174 16.72 -20.99 -6.88
CA LYS A 174 16.97 -20.41 -8.22
C LYS A 174 16.01 -19.26 -8.53
N GLN A 175 14.73 -19.44 -8.21
CA GLN A 175 13.74 -18.38 -8.40
C GLN A 175 14.08 -17.15 -7.56
N LEU A 176 14.51 -17.34 -6.32
CA LEU A 176 14.95 -16.25 -5.47
C LEU A 176 16.17 -15.53 -6.06
N HIS A 177 17.16 -16.28 -6.55
CA HIS A 177 18.32 -15.74 -7.25
C HIS A 177 17.92 -14.89 -8.46
N GLU A 178 17.09 -15.40 -9.37
CA GLU A 178 16.60 -14.67 -10.54
C GLU A 178 15.87 -13.38 -10.16
N ASN A 179 14.98 -13.46 -9.16
CA ASN A 179 14.25 -12.29 -8.66
C ASN A 179 15.18 -11.20 -8.11
N LEU A 180 16.28 -11.59 -7.44
CA LEU A 180 17.28 -10.65 -6.94
C LEU A 180 18.04 -9.97 -8.09
N ILE A 181 18.42 -10.72 -9.13
CA ILE A 181 19.09 -10.16 -10.31
C ILE A 181 18.18 -9.15 -11.02
N ASP A 182 16.91 -9.49 -11.24
CA ASP A 182 15.92 -8.59 -11.84
C ASP A 182 15.74 -7.31 -11.01
N LEU A 183 15.70 -7.43 -9.68
CA LEU A 183 15.61 -6.29 -8.78
C LEU A 183 16.85 -5.39 -8.87
N ILE A 184 18.05 -5.96 -8.91
CA ILE A 184 19.31 -5.21 -9.06
C ILE A 184 19.30 -4.44 -10.39
N ASN A 185 18.93 -5.10 -11.49
CA ASN A 185 18.81 -4.48 -12.80
C ASN A 185 17.77 -3.34 -12.84
N SER A 186 16.76 -3.39 -11.97
CA SER A 186 15.77 -2.33 -11.82
C SER A 186 16.30 -1.07 -11.11
N PHE A 187 17.51 -1.10 -10.54
CA PHE A 187 18.08 -0.02 -9.73
C PHE A 187 19.24 0.70 -10.46
N PRO A 188 18.97 1.87 -11.08
CA PRO A 188 20.02 2.66 -11.71
C PRO A 188 21.08 3.10 -10.70
N GLY A 189 22.35 2.80 -10.98
CA GLY A 189 23.49 3.26 -10.18
C GLY A 189 23.75 2.48 -8.89
N ILE A 190 23.06 1.36 -8.63
CA ILE A 190 23.22 0.59 -7.39
C ILE A 190 24.65 0.08 -7.17
N SER A 191 25.33 -0.38 -8.23
CA SER A 191 26.74 -0.81 -8.14
C SER A 191 27.61 0.27 -7.54
N THR A 192 27.52 1.49 -8.07
CA THR A 192 28.29 2.64 -7.57
C THR A 192 28.06 2.88 -6.09
N VAL A 193 26.83 2.74 -5.62
CA VAL A 193 26.50 2.99 -4.20
C VAL A 193 27.03 1.87 -3.30
N VAL A 194 26.96 0.60 -3.74
CA VAL A 194 27.56 -0.54 -3.02
C VAL A 194 29.08 -0.39 -2.95
N ASP A 195 29.71 0.01 -4.05
CA ASP A 195 31.16 0.19 -4.13
C ASP A 195 31.64 1.32 -3.20
N LEU A 196 30.90 2.44 -3.14
CA LEU A 196 31.16 3.52 -2.19
C LEU A 196 31.07 3.04 -0.73
N LEU A 197 30.04 2.27 -0.37
CA LEU A 197 29.92 1.72 0.99
C LEU A 197 31.09 0.81 1.34
N CYS A 198 31.51 -0.04 0.41
CA CYS A 198 32.65 -0.94 0.58
C CYS A 198 33.97 -0.14 0.74
N GLU A 199 34.20 0.86 -0.10
CA GLU A 199 35.39 1.72 -0.05
C GLU A 199 35.45 2.50 1.27
N TRP A 200 34.37 3.19 1.62
CA TRP A 200 34.30 4.01 2.84
C TRP A 200 34.41 3.15 4.09
N GLY A 201 33.80 1.96 4.10
CA GLY A 201 33.96 0.98 5.18
C GLY A 201 35.42 0.60 5.40
N ARG A 202 36.14 0.27 4.31
CA ARG A 202 37.57 -0.08 4.36
C ARG A 202 38.45 1.07 4.85
N LEU A 203 38.19 2.30 4.41
CA LEU A 203 38.93 3.49 4.86
C LEU A 203 38.78 3.74 6.37
N GLN A 204 37.57 3.57 6.91
CA GLN A 204 37.36 3.76 8.35
C GLN A 204 38.03 2.69 9.20
N ILE A 205 38.10 1.43 8.72
CA ILE A 205 38.88 0.37 9.37
C ILE A 205 40.37 0.77 9.41
N ALA A 206 40.91 1.24 8.28
CA ALA A 206 42.30 1.65 8.18
C ALA A 206 42.65 2.81 9.13
N HIS A 207 41.67 3.68 9.45
CA HIS A 207 41.84 4.80 10.38
C HIS A 207 41.66 4.43 11.86
N GLY A 208 41.47 3.16 12.20
CA GLY A 208 41.49 2.68 13.59
C GLY A 208 40.35 3.19 14.49
N ARG A 209 39.22 3.63 13.91
CA ARG A 209 38.03 3.96 14.70
C ARG A 209 37.52 2.68 15.38
N LEU A 210 37.46 2.70 16.70
CA LEU A 210 37.07 1.57 17.56
C LEU A 210 35.82 0.86 17.02
N PHE A 211 35.98 -0.44 16.78
CA PHE A 211 34.95 -1.37 16.37
C PHE A 211 33.98 -1.53 17.54
N ASP A 212 32.73 -1.11 17.38
CA ASP A 212 31.65 -1.63 18.22
C ASP A 212 31.01 -2.80 17.46
N LYS A 213 30.63 -3.86 18.18
CA LYS A 213 30.10 -5.10 17.57
C LYS A 213 28.83 -4.89 16.74
N GLU A 214 28.23 -3.71 16.83
CA GLU A 214 26.96 -3.33 16.17
C GLU A 214 27.14 -2.70 14.78
N ARG A 215 28.37 -2.37 14.36
CA ARG A 215 28.63 -1.73 13.06
C ARG A 215 28.85 -2.76 11.96
N SER A 216 28.02 -2.70 10.91
CA SER A 216 28.19 -3.55 9.72
C SER A 216 28.95 -2.82 8.62
N ILE A 217 29.60 -3.61 7.76
CA ILE A 217 30.41 -3.13 6.65
C ILE A 217 30.03 -3.95 5.42
N VAL A 218 29.85 -3.27 4.30
CA VAL A 218 29.68 -3.92 3.01
C VAL A 218 31.00 -4.61 2.65
N PRO A 219 30.99 -5.95 2.50
CA PRO A 219 32.19 -6.78 2.44
C PRO A 219 33.04 -6.48 1.20
N ASP A 220 32.38 -6.40 0.05
CA ASP A 220 32.98 -6.32 -1.29
C ASP A 220 32.10 -5.46 -2.20
N GLY A 221 32.63 -5.07 -3.36
CA GLY A 221 31.86 -4.41 -4.41
C GLY A 221 30.77 -5.30 -5.01
N LEU A 222 29.80 -4.71 -5.70
CA LEU A 222 28.62 -5.46 -6.16
C LEU A 222 28.98 -6.60 -7.12
N ASP A 223 29.86 -6.35 -8.09
CA ASP A 223 30.29 -7.37 -9.05
C ASP A 223 30.93 -8.58 -8.37
N SER A 224 31.79 -8.36 -7.37
CA SER A 224 32.43 -9.43 -6.60
C SER A 224 31.42 -10.24 -5.77
N GLN A 225 30.38 -9.60 -5.25
CA GLN A 225 29.29 -10.29 -4.56
C GLN A 225 28.46 -11.13 -5.53
N LEU A 226 28.21 -10.62 -6.75
CA LEU A 226 27.50 -11.35 -7.80
C LEU A 226 28.30 -12.55 -8.31
N ASP A 227 29.61 -12.40 -8.53
CA ASP A 227 30.52 -13.50 -8.90
C ASP A 227 30.51 -14.61 -7.84
N THR A 228 30.51 -14.22 -6.56
CA THR A 228 30.44 -15.16 -5.43
C THR A 228 29.10 -15.90 -5.40
N LEU A 229 28.01 -15.18 -5.66
CA LEU A 229 26.67 -15.75 -5.74
C LEU A 229 26.57 -16.76 -6.89
N GLU A 230 27.03 -16.40 -8.09
CA GLU A 230 27.05 -17.25 -9.27
C GLU A 230 27.89 -18.52 -9.01
N ALA A 231 29.09 -18.38 -8.44
CA ALA A 231 29.92 -19.52 -8.05
C ALA A 231 29.21 -20.45 -7.04
N SER A 232 28.47 -19.89 -6.07
CA SER A 232 27.68 -20.68 -5.13
C SER A 232 26.55 -21.45 -5.83
N ILE A 233 25.85 -20.81 -6.78
CA ILE A 233 24.75 -21.42 -7.53
C ILE A 233 25.26 -22.55 -8.45
N ILE A 234 26.43 -22.38 -9.08
CA ILE A 234 27.09 -23.42 -9.88
C ILE A 234 27.47 -24.63 -8.99
N SER A 235 28.04 -24.37 -7.81
CA SER A 235 28.39 -25.41 -6.84
C SER A 235 27.16 -26.17 -6.35
N LEU A 236 26.08 -25.44 -6.04
CA LEU A 236 24.80 -26.00 -5.64
C LEU A 236 24.21 -26.91 -6.73
N ASN A 237 24.16 -26.44 -7.98
CA ASN A 237 23.68 -27.23 -9.11
C ASN A 237 24.45 -28.53 -9.27
N THR A 238 25.78 -28.47 -9.14
CA THR A 238 26.66 -29.63 -9.26
C THR A 238 26.36 -30.66 -8.16
N LYS A 239 26.25 -30.21 -6.91
CA LYS A 239 25.98 -31.10 -5.77
C LYS A 239 24.57 -31.70 -5.80
N MET A 240 23.58 -30.94 -6.26
CA MET A 240 22.21 -31.44 -6.44
C MET A 240 22.12 -32.46 -7.58
N ALA A 241 22.80 -32.24 -8.70
CA ALA A 241 22.83 -33.19 -9.82
C ALA A 241 23.46 -34.54 -9.43
N VAL A 242 24.45 -34.52 -8.52
CA VAL A 242 25.07 -35.75 -8.03
C VAL A 242 24.08 -36.61 -7.25
N ILE A 243 23.16 -36.02 -6.46
CA ILE A 243 22.15 -36.76 -5.70
C ILE A 243 21.27 -37.64 -6.59
N ASP A 244 20.92 -37.17 -7.79
CA ASP A 244 20.06 -37.91 -8.73
C ASP A 244 20.78 -39.06 -9.47
N SER A 245 22.12 -39.09 -9.43
CA SER A 245 22.94 -40.02 -10.22
C SER A 245 23.49 -41.22 -9.43
N ILE A 246 23.22 -41.29 -8.12
CA ILE A 246 23.85 -42.29 -7.23
C ILE A 246 23.10 -43.63 -7.21
N CYS A 247 23.84 -44.73 -7.39
CA CYS A 247 23.36 -46.11 -7.29
C CYS A 247 23.87 -46.88 -6.04
N GLU A 248 24.53 -46.22 -5.08
CA GLU A 248 25.26 -46.89 -3.98
C GLU A 248 24.69 -46.70 -2.55
N LYS A 249 25.26 -47.44 -1.59
CA LYS A 249 24.84 -47.68 -0.18
C LYS A 249 24.40 -46.43 0.62
N ASP A 250 23.53 -46.64 1.61
CA ASP A 250 22.90 -45.60 2.46
C ASP A 250 23.87 -44.63 3.17
N GLU A 251 25.07 -45.06 3.57
CA GLU A 251 26.06 -44.19 4.27
C GLU A 251 26.59 -43.07 3.37
N VAL A 252 26.94 -43.40 2.12
CA VAL A 252 27.47 -42.45 1.13
C VAL A 252 26.40 -41.40 0.79
N ARG A 253 25.13 -41.82 0.76
CA ARG A 253 23.99 -40.94 0.47
C ARG A 253 23.80 -39.85 1.53
N LYS A 254 24.04 -40.16 2.80
CA LYS A 254 23.97 -39.17 3.90
C LYS A 254 25.05 -38.10 3.79
N ASP A 255 26.23 -38.45 3.31
CA ASP A 255 27.32 -37.48 3.10
C ASP A 255 27.01 -36.52 1.94
N TYR A 256 26.42 -37.03 0.86
CA TYR A 256 25.94 -36.19 -0.25
C TYR A 256 24.77 -35.29 0.16
N GLU A 257 23.82 -35.83 0.92
CA GLU A 257 22.74 -35.04 1.51
C GLU A 257 23.28 -33.88 2.33
N LYS A 258 24.23 -34.15 3.23
CA LYS A 258 24.88 -33.14 4.05
C LYS A 258 25.62 -32.10 3.20
N SER A 259 26.33 -32.55 2.16
CA SER A 259 27.05 -31.67 1.23
C SER A 259 26.11 -30.75 0.45
N ALA A 260 24.96 -31.26 -0.01
CA ALA A 260 23.97 -30.49 -0.73
C ALA A 260 23.18 -29.54 0.19
N ARG A 261 22.84 -29.96 1.42
CA ARG A 261 22.30 -29.07 2.46
C ARG A 261 23.24 -27.92 2.76
N GLN A 262 24.53 -28.22 2.91
CA GLN A 262 25.53 -27.19 3.12
C GLN A 262 25.61 -26.24 1.92
N ALA A 263 25.52 -26.74 0.69
CA ALA A 263 25.51 -25.89 -0.50
C ALA A 263 24.27 -24.99 -0.60
N LEU A 264 23.07 -25.52 -0.30
CA LEU A 264 21.84 -24.73 -0.23
C LEU A 264 21.98 -23.61 0.80
N ASN A 265 22.40 -23.94 2.03
CA ASN A 265 22.59 -22.96 3.09
C ASN A 265 23.66 -21.92 2.71
N SER A 266 24.79 -22.35 2.11
CA SER A 266 25.80 -21.40 1.63
C SER A 266 25.27 -20.46 0.55
N SER A 267 24.44 -20.94 -0.39
CA SER A 267 23.81 -20.05 -1.38
C SER A 267 22.81 -19.08 -0.74
N LEU A 268 22.05 -19.54 0.26
CA LEU A 268 21.17 -18.68 1.05
C LEU A 268 21.95 -17.60 1.84
N ASP A 269 23.08 -17.96 2.43
CA ASP A 269 23.94 -17.04 3.17
C ASP A 269 24.54 -15.95 2.27
N VAL A 270 25.02 -16.34 1.08
CA VAL A 270 25.54 -15.37 0.09
C VAL A 270 24.44 -14.43 -0.39
N MET A 271 23.23 -14.95 -0.68
CA MET A 271 22.09 -14.09 -1.03
C MET A 271 21.69 -13.16 0.11
N LEU A 272 21.74 -13.62 1.36
CA LEU A 272 21.45 -12.80 2.53
C LEU A 272 22.43 -11.63 2.68
N GLN A 273 23.73 -11.89 2.50
CA GLN A 273 24.78 -10.87 2.52
C GLN A 273 24.61 -9.85 1.39
N LEU A 274 24.23 -10.31 0.19
CA LEU A 274 23.91 -9.43 -0.93
C LEU A 274 22.68 -8.56 -0.62
N ILE A 275 21.61 -9.14 -0.08
CA ILE A 275 20.40 -8.40 0.32
C ILE A 275 20.73 -7.33 1.36
N ASP A 276 21.54 -7.65 2.37
CA ASP A 276 21.94 -6.67 3.38
C ASP A 276 22.75 -5.52 2.76
N SER A 277 23.67 -5.82 1.83
CA SER A 277 24.42 -4.80 1.08
C SER A 277 23.50 -3.92 0.22
N LEU A 278 22.50 -4.50 -0.44
CA LEU A 278 21.52 -3.77 -1.26
C LEU A 278 20.62 -2.88 -0.40
N LEU A 279 20.21 -3.35 0.79
CA LEU A 279 19.44 -2.55 1.74
C LEU A 279 20.24 -1.32 2.20
N ASP A 280 21.51 -1.50 2.56
CA ASP A 280 22.39 -0.41 2.99
C ASP A 280 22.63 0.59 1.83
N ALA A 281 22.89 0.08 0.63
CA ALA A 281 23.09 0.91 -0.56
C ALA A 281 21.82 1.66 -0.95
N GLN A 282 20.64 1.08 -0.77
CA GLN A 282 19.39 1.76 -1.03
C GLN A 282 19.21 3.01 -0.14
N TYR A 283 19.55 2.91 1.15
CA TYR A 283 19.51 4.07 2.04
C TYR A 283 20.57 5.10 1.72
N LEU A 284 21.81 4.67 1.44
CA LEU A 284 22.83 5.62 1.05
C LEU A 284 22.41 6.37 -0.22
N GLY A 285 21.83 5.67 -1.20
CA GLY A 285 21.26 6.29 -2.40
C GLY A 285 20.19 7.32 -2.10
N LEU A 286 19.31 7.06 -1.13
CA LEU A 286 18.32 8.03 -0.66
C LEU A 286 18.99 9.25 0.00
N VAL A 287 19.93 9.05 0.91
CA VAL A 287 20.65 10.13 1.59
C VAL A 287 21.41 11.01 0.59
N LEU A 288 22.07 10.40 -0.40
CA LEU A 288 22.79 11.11 -1.46
C LEU A 288 21.83 11.85 -2.41
N ALA A 289 20.62 11.34 -2.64
CA ALA A 289 19.59 12.04 -3.40
C ALA A 289 19.02 13.26 -2.64
N LEU A 290 19.11 13.25 -1.31
CA LEU A 290 18.59 14.29 -0.42
C LEU A 290 19.67 15.27 0.10
N GLN A 291 20.71 15.53 -0.71
CA GLN A 291 21.79 16.45 -0.32
C GLN A 291 21.30 17.89 -0.08
N ARG A 292 20.29 18.36 -0.82
CA ARG A 292 19.73 19.69 -0.59
C ARG A 292 18.82 19.66 0.64
N PRO A 293 19.04 20.52 1.65
CA PRO A 293 18.21 20.53 2.86
C PRO A 293 16.71 20.68 2.60
N ALA A 294 16.33 21.46 1.57
CA ALA A 294 14.94 21.64 1.17
C ALA A 294 14.31 20.34 0.64
N ASP A 295 15.05 19.55 -0.14
CA ASP A 295 14.56 18.27 -0.67
C ASP A 295 14.45 17.23 0.44
N CYS A 296 15.44 17.19 1.34
CA CYS A 296 15.42 16.35 2.52
C CYS A 296 14.18 16.64 3.39
N GLN A 297 13.96 17.91 3.74
CA GLN A 297 12.79 18.34 4.48
C GLN A 297 11.49 17.95 3.77
N LEU A 298 11.40 18.21 2.45
CA LEU A 298 10.23 17.90 1.66
C LEU A 298 9.94 16.39 1.64
N PHE A 299 10.97 15.56 1.44
CA PHE A 299 10.83 14.10 1.42
C PHE A 299 10.26 13.56 2.73
N TYR A 300 10.86 13.89 3.88
CA TYR A 300 10.38 13.42 5.17
C TYR A 300 9.02 14.00 5.56
N HIS A 301 8.72 15.23 5.12
CA HIS A 301 7.38 15.80 5.28
C HIS A 301 6.33 15.06 4.44
N ILE A 302 6.67 14.70 3.20
CA ILE A 302 5.83 13.89 2.32
C ILE A 302 5.62 12.49 2.91
N GLN A 303 6.67 11.86 3.46
CA GLN A 303 6.59 10.57 4.13
C GLN A 303 5.58 10.61 5.29
N LEU A 304 5.72 11.59 6.20
CA LEU A 304 4.81 11.77 7.33
C LEU A 304 3.36 11.98 6.86
N ARG A 305 3.15 12.81 5.83
CA ARG A 305 1.84 13.01 5.22
C ARG A 305 1.27 11.71 4.67
N SER A 306 2.06 10.97 3.89
CA SER A 306 1.68 9.67 3.31
C SER A 306 1.25 8.69 4.39
N ASP A 307 1.97 8.58 5.50
CA ASP A 307 1.63 7.68 6.60
C ASP A 307 0.27 8.03 7.24
N LEU A 308 0.05 9.31 7.56
CA LEU A 308 -1.22 9.75 8.15
C LEU A 308 -2.40 9.58 7.19
N VAL A 309 -2.19 9.87 5.91
CA VAL A 309 -3.18 9.70 4.83
C VAL A 309 -3.48 8.22 4.61
N LEU A 310 -2.47 7.34 4.60
CA LEU A 310 -2.64 5.88 4.49
C LEU A 310 -3.46 5.31 5.65
N SER A 311 -3.21 5.77 6.89
CA SER A 311 -4.02 5.38 8.05
C SER A 311 -5.50 5.77 7.88
N GLN A 312 -5.78 6.94 7.32
CA GLN A 312 -7.15 7.36 7.00
C GLN A 312 -7.75 6.60 5.81
N ALA A 313 -6.93 6.33 4.78
CA ALA A 313 -7.37 5.70 3.54
C ALA A 313 -7.81 4.25 3.74
N VAL A 314 -7.25 3.52 4.70
CA VAL A 314 -7.80 2.21 5.09
C VAL A 314 -9.32 2.28 5.42
N PHE A 315 -9.91 3.48 5.59
CA PHE A 315 -11.32 3.70 5.89
C PHE A 315 -12.19 4.55 4.92
N SER A 316 -11.71 5.21 3.85
CA SER A 316 -12.42 6.44 3.35
C SER A 316 -12.31 6.76 1.82
N LEU A 317 -12.79 7.89 1.26
CA LEU A 317 -12.60 8.41 -0.14
C LEU A 317 -12.73 9.97 -0.14
N LEU A 318 -12.82 10.72 -1.27
CA LEU A 318 -13.06 12.20 -1.27
C LEU A 318 -13.91 12.78 -2.44
N SER A 319 -14.55 13.95 -2.25
CA SER A 319 -15.00 14.88 -3.32
C SER A 319 -14.51 16.34 -3.10
N CYS A 320 -14.13 17.10 -4.16
CA CYS A 320 -13.28 18.31 -3.99
C CYS A 320 -13.55 19.60 -4.83
N TYR A 321 -13.17 20.76 -4.25
CA TYR A 321 -12.54 21.96 -4.87
C TYR A 321 -11.81 22.91 -3.86
N GLY A 322 -10.82 23.71 -4.30
CA GLY A 322 -10.10 24.69 -3.46
C GLY A 322 -8.94 24.06 -2.65
N ASP A 323 -8.90 24.26 -1.32
CA ASP A 323 -8.04 23.47 -0.39
C ASP A 323 -8.19 21.95 -0.62
N GLU A 324 -9.34 21.55 -1.15
CA GLU A 324 -9.70 20.17 -1.42
C GLU A 324 -8.93 19.60 -2.63
N ARG A 325 -8.30 20.41 -3.50
CA ARG A 325 -7.44 19.90 -4.59
C ARG A 325 -6.24 19.14 -4.02
N GLY A 326 -5.58 19.70 -3.01
CA GLY A 326 -4.47 19.01 -2.34
C GLY A 326 -4.90 17.74 -1.60
N MET A 327 -6.12 17.76 -1.04
CA MET A 327 -6.73 16.55 -0.47
C MET A 327 -7.06 15.50 -1.55
N MET A 328 -7.45 15.93 -2.75
CA MET A 328 -7.70 15.05 -3.91
C MET A 328 -6.43 14.36 -4.37
N GLU A 329 -5.33 15.12 -4.42
CA GLU A 329 -4.01 14.61 -4.76
C GLU A 329 -3.54 13.61 -3.69
N ASP A 330 -3.65 13.95 -2.39
CA ASP A 330 -3.40 13.02 -1.28
C ASP A 330 -4.22 11.72 -1.43
N ALA A 331 -5.51 11.85 -1.73
CA ALA A 331 -6.42 10.70 -1.88
C ALA A 331 -6.03 9.84 -3.11
N ARG A 332 -5.87 10.44 -4.29
CA ARG A 332 -5.51 9.73 -5.52
C ARG A 332 -4.28 8.84 -5.32
N GLU A 333 -3.22 9.42 -4.78
CA GLU A 333 -1.95 8.74 -4.54
C GLU A 333 -2.09 7.62 -3.50
N CYS A 334 -2.83 7.88 -2.43
CA CYS A 334 -3.06 6.87 -1.41
C CYS A 334 -3.89 5.69 -1.92
N TRP A 335 -4.94 5.95 -2.71
CA TRP A 335 -5.79 4.92 -3.30
C TRP A 335 -5.08 4.09 -4.35
N ALA A 336 -4.24 4.73 -5.17
CA ALA A 336 -3.39 4.03 -6.12
C ALA A 336 -2.42 3.08 -5.40
N SER A 337 -1.86 3.51 -4.26
CA SER A 337 -0.89 2.71 -3.52
C SER A 337 -1.50 1.72 -2.52
N LEU A 338 -2.80 1.81 -2.18
CA LEU A 338 -3.43 0.94 -1.19
C LEU A 338 -3.30 -0.54 -1.56
N GLN A 339 -3.54 -0.87 -2.84
CA GLN A 339 -3.47 -2.25 -3.34
C GLN A 339 -2.08 -2.85 -3.16
N ASP A 340 -1.04 -2.03 -3.36
CA ASP A 340 0.34 -2.47 -3.17
C ASP A 340 0.71 -2.51 -1.69
N ARG A 341 0.17 -1.63 -0.86
CA ARG A 341 0.62 -1.45 0.54
C ARG A 341 -0.14 -2.29 1.55
N VAL A 342 -1.36 -2.74 1.23
CA VAL A 342 -2.25 -3.37 2.22
C VAL A 342 -2.83 -4.67 1.67
N VAL A 343 -2.59 -5.76 2.42
CA VAL A 343 -3.19 -7.07 2.20
C VAL A 343 -3.93 -7.52 3.45
N PHE A 344 -5.05 -8.19 3.28
CA PHE A 344 -5.90 -8.64 4.38
C PHE A 344 -5.81 -10.16 4.50
N LYS A 345 -5.85 -10.67 5.73
CA LYS A 345 -6.15 -12.09 5.99
C LYS A 345 -7.05 -12.22 7.20
N PHE A 346 -7.91 -13.22 7.18
CA PHE A 346 -8.64 -13.63 8.37
C PHE A 346 -7.71 -14.51 9.22
N VAL A 347 -7.48 -14.12 10.48
CA VAL A 347 -6.62 -14.87 11.41
C VAL A 347 -7.38 -16.07 12.02
N GLN A 348 -8.67 -15.90 12.29
CA GLN A 348 -9.56 -16.98 12.72
C GLN A 348 -10.92 -16.79 12.04
N CYS A 349 -11.32 -17.75 11.21
CA CYS A 349 -12.64 -17.77 10.59
C CYS A 349 -13.23 -19.18 10.72
N SER A 350 -14.01 -19.41 11.78
CA SER A 350 -14.70 -20.68 12.02
C SER A 350 -16.06 -20.77 11.32
N SER A 351 -16.55 -19.67 10.74
CA SER A 351 -17.85 -19.65 10.08
C SER A 351 -17.82 -20.43 8.77
N SER A 352 -18.71 -21.42 8.64
CA SER A 352 -18.91 -22.20 7.41
C SER A 352 -19.43 -21.37 6.23
N SER A 353 -19.86 -20.12 6.48
CA SER A 353 -20.32 -19.18 5.44
C SER A 353 -19.19 -18.62 4.57
N PHE A 354 -17.92 -18.78 4.96
CA PHE A 354 -16.78 -18.28 4.20
C PHE A 354 -16.18 -19.34 3.26
N PRO A 355 -15.72 -18.94 2.06
CA PRO A 355 -14.93 -19.80 1.17
C PRO A 355 -13.76 -20.46 1.90
N GLU A 356 -13.46 -21.71 1.56
CA GLU A 356 -12.38 -22.49 2.17
C GLU A 356 -11.03 -21.78 2.15
N LYS A 357 -10.72 -21.09 1.05
CA LYS A 357 -9.52 -20.25 0.90
C LYS A 357 -9.39 -19.18 1.99
N LEU A 358 -10.48 -18.47 2.29
CA LEU A 358 -10.48 -17.43 3.33
C LEU A 358 -10.42 -18.06 4.73
N ARG A 359 -11.06 -19.22 4.94
CA ARG A 359 -10.96 -19.98 6.19
C ARG A 359 -9.55 -20.52 6.45
N ALA A 360 -8.82 -20.86 5.39
CA ALA A 360 -7.42 -21.28 5.45
C ALA A 360 -6.44 -20.11 5.69
N GLY A 361 -6.92 -18.88 5.87
CA GLY A 361 -6.09 -17.71 6.15
C GLY A 361 -5.35 -17.18 4.92
N GLN A 362 -5.85 -17.47 3.71
CA GLN A 362 -5.27 -16.92 2.48
C GLN A 362 -5.36 -15.39 2.48
N TRP A 363 -4.28 -14.73 2.04
CA TRP A 363 -4.24 -13.29 1.84
C TRP A 363 -5.18 -12.87 0.70
N MET A 364 -5.82 -11.71 0.86
CA MET A 364 -6.71 -11.11 -0.11
C MET A 364 -6.39 -9.62 -0.30
N ASN A 365 -6.54 -9.16 -1.54
CA ASN A 365 -6.36 -7.76 -1.91
C ASN A 365 -7.73 -7.09 -2.05
N VAL A 366 -7.79 -5.81 -1.70
CA VAL A 366 -8.98 -4.98 -1.92
C VAL A 366 -8.69 -4.06 -3.09
N VAL A 367 -9.54 -4.10 -4.12
CA VAL A 367 -9.47 -3.18 -5.25
C VAL A 367 -10.32 -1.96 -4.94
N ALA A 368 -9.67 -0.80 -4.85
CA ALA A 368 -10.34 0.47 -4.66
C ALA A 368 -10.47 1.22 -5.98
N ILE A 369 -11.67 1.72 -6.27
CA ILE A 369 -11.98 2.51 -7.46
C ILE A 369 -12.45 3.89 -6.98
N PHE A 370 -11.74 4.94 -7.39
CA PHE A 370 -11.93 6.28 -6.85
C PHE A 370 -12.62 7.21 -7.88
N TRP A 371 -13.79 7.73 -7.53
CA TRP A 371 -14.59 8.65 -8.36
C TRP A 371 -14.68 10.03 -7.73
N ASN A 372 -14.72 11.10 -8.54
CA ASN A 372 -14.97 12.46 -8.07
C ASN A 372 -16.03 13.18 -8.93
N LEU A 373 -16.93 13.94 -8.28
CA LEU A 373 -18.11 14.56 -8.92
C LEU A 373 -18.16 16.09 -8.81
N GLY A 374 -17.14 16.74 -8.25
CA GLY A 374 -17.02 18.21 -8.30
C GLY A 374 -18.21 19.01 -7.73
N ILE A 375 -18.98 18.46 -6.77
CA ILE A 375 -20.22 19.09 -6.26
C ILE A 375 -19.88 20.19 -5.23
N ASN A 376 -19.49 21.38 -5.70
CA ASN A 376 -19.31 22.59 -4.86
C ASN A 376 -19.64 23.89 -5.65
N HIS A 377 -20.24 24.89 -5.00
CA HIS A 377 -20.50 26.21 -5.60
C HIS A 377 -19.18 26.97 -5.84
N GLU A 378 -18.23 26.88 -4.91
CA GLU A 378 -16.88 27.43 -5.10
C GLU A 378 -16.13 26.71 -6.24
N ALA A 379 -16.40 25.42 -6.47
CA ALA A 379 -15.91 24.71 -7.65
C ALA A 379 -16.41 25.29 -8.94
N THR A 380 -17.72 25.57 -8.97
CA THR A 380 -18.38 26.10 -10.17
C THR A 380 -17.84 27.48 -10.50
N PHE A 381 -17.66 28.31 -9.47
CA PHE A 381 -17.12 29.65 -9.59
C PHE A 381 -15.65 29.64 -10.05
N ALA A 382 -14.80 28.83 -9.45
CA ALA A 382 -13.39 28.81 -9.85
C ALA A 382 -13.14 28.01 -11.15
N GLN A 383 -13.99 27.04 -11.53
CA GLN A 383 -13.99 26.49 -12.90
C GLN A 383 -14.32 27.57 -13.92
N SER A 384 -15.29 28.43 -13.61
CA SER A 384 -15.67 29.54 -14.50
C SER A 384 -14.60 30.63 -14.65
N LEU A 385 -13.64 30.72 -13.71
CA LEU A 385 -12.57 31.73 -13.72
C LEU A 385 -11.19 31.20 -14.14
N ALA A 386 -10.84 29.96 -13.78
CA ALA A 386 -9.48 29.40 -13.90
C ALA A 386 -9.40 28.05 -14.65
N GLY A 387 -10.54 27.43 -15.00
CA GLY A 387 -10.65 26.48 -16.12
C GLY A 387 -9.92 25.13 -16.07
N ASP A 388 -9.27 24.71 -14.98
CA ASP A 388 -8.54 23.43 -14.93
C ASP A 388 -9.34 22.32 -14.21
N SER A 389 -10.09 21.50 -14.98
CA SER A 389 -10.76 20.26 -14.54
C SER A 389 -9.90 19.00 -14.75
N SER A 390 -8.68 19.12 -15.28
CA SER A 390 -7.89 17.98 -15.77
C SER A 390 -7.64 16.89 -14.72
N LEU A 391 -7.50 17.26 -13.45
CA LEU A 391 -7.29 16.31 -12.36
C LEU A 391 -8.54 15.43 -12.13
N GLU A 392 -9.73 16.02 -12.12
CA GLU A 392 -11.00 15.29 -11.97
C GLU A 392 -11.23 14.37 -13.17
N GLU A 393 -10.98 14.88 -14.38
CA GLU A 393 -11.10 14.09 -15.61
C GLU A 393 -10.18 12.87 -15.58
N THR A 394 -8.91 13.08 -15.21
CA THR A 394 -7.92 12.00 -15.09
C THR A 394 -8.36 10.96 -14.07
N ILE A 395 -8.86 11.39 -12.91
CA ILE A 395 -9.35 10.48 -11.86
C ILE A 395 -10.48 9.61 -12.39
N ASN A 396 -11.51 10.21 -13.00
CA ASN A 396 -12.67 9.47 -13.45
C ASN A 396 -12.36 8.54 -14.62
N VAL A 397 -11.47 8.92 -15.54
CA VAL A 397 -10.99 8.04 -16.63
C VAL A 397 -10.20 6.86 -16.07
N VAL A 398 -9.27 7.08 -15.14
CA VAL A 398 -8.51 6.01 -14.48
C VAL A 398 -9.45 5.08 -13.72
N ALA A 399 -10.45 5.62 -13.02
CA ALA A 399 -11.45 4.85 -12.30
C ALA A 399 -12.28 3.94 -13.21
N ALA A 400 -12.75 4.46 -14.34
CA ALA A 400 -13.50 3.69 -15.32
C ALA A 400 -12.67 2.52 -15.88
N ASN A 401 -11.42 2.79 -16.26
CA ASN A 401 -10.51 1.77 -16.77
C ASN A 401 -10.21 0.70 -15.72
N ALA A 402 -9.94 1.10 -14.47
CA ALA A 402 -9.65 0.19 -13.37
C ALA A 402 -10.87 -0.70 -13.02
N LEU A 403 -12.07 -0.12 -13.00
CA LEU A 403 -13.30 -0.88 -12.75
C LEU A 403 -13.58 -1.89 -13.87
N HIS A 404 -13.42 -1.48 -15.12
CA HIS A 404 -13.58 -2.36 -16.28
C HIS A 404 -12.58 -3.52 -16.25
N ALA A 405 -11.31 -3.23 -15.97
CA ALA A 405 -10.27 -4.26 -15.83
C ALA A 405 -10.58 -5.24 -14.69
N TYR A 406 -11.01 -4.73 -13.53
CA TYR A 406 -11.42 -5.55 -12.39
C TYR A 406 -12.60 -6.48 -12.75
N ALA A 407 -13.64 -5.95 -13.40
CA ALA A 407 -14.82 -6.73 -13.79
C ALA A 407 -14.48 -7.78 -14.86
N SER A 408 -13.69 -7.41 -15.86
CA SER A 408 -13.25 -8.32 -16.94
C SER A 408 -12.40 -9.48 -16.43
N GLY A 409 -11.68 -9.30 -15.31
CA GLY A 409 -10.90 -10.36 -14.67
C GLY A 409 -11.74 -11.40 -13.90
N ARG A 410 -13.05 -11.18 -13.72
CA ARG A 410 -13.92 -12.08 -12.94
C ARG A 410 -14.47 -13.20 -13.82
N LYS A 411 -14.27 -14.45 -13.39
CA LYS A 411 -14.70 -15.66 -14.11
C LYS A 411 -16.23 -15.82 -14.23
N GLN A 412 -16.99 -15.22 -13.31
CA GLN A 412 -18.45 -15.24 -13.29
C GLN A 412 -18.94 -13.85 -12.88
N LEU A 413 -19.43 -13.10 -13.85
CA LEU A 413 -20.13 -11.83 -13.65
C LEU A 413 -21.47 -11.90 -14.39
N ASP A 414 -22.50 -11.30 -13.80
CA ASP A 414 -23.79 -11.13 -14.46
C ASP A 414 -23.63 -10.24 -15.71
N PRO A 415 -24.16 -10.63 -16.90
CA PRO A 415 -24.14 -9.78 -18.08
C PRO A 415 -24.67 -8.36 -17.84
N SER A 416 -25.72 -8.23 -17.02
CA SER A 416 -26.29 -6.91 -16.68
C SER A 416 -25.30 -6.01 -15.94
N ALA A 417 -24.41 -6.59 -15.12
CA ALA A 417 -23.35 -5.84 -14.44
C ALA A 417 -22.29 -5.36 -15.44
N MET A 418 -21.95 -6.15 -16.45
CA MET A 418 -21.03 -5.74 -17.52
C MET A 418 -21.62 -4.60 -18.37
N ASP A 419 -22.91 -4.67 -18.69
CA ASP A 419 -23.59 -3.61 -19.45
C ASP A 419 -23.60 -2.28 -18.68
N LEU A 420 -23.88 -2.30 -17.38
CA LEU A 420 -23.80 -1.12 -16.50
C LEU A 420 -22.39 -0.51 -16.50
N ILE A 421 -21.34 -1.34 -16.46
CA ILE A 421 -19.95 -0.88 -16.48
C ILE A 421 -19.59 -0.30 -17.84
N ALA A 422 -20.06 -0.90 -18.94
CA ALA A 422 -19.86 -0.37 -20.29
C ALA A 422 -20.56 0.99 -20.49
N GLU A 423 -21.78 1.14 -19.97
CA GLU A 423 -22.51 2.43 -19.96
C GLU A 423 -21.75 3.48 -19.14
N LEU A 424 -21.22 3.10 -17.97
CA LEU A 424 -20.41 3.98 -17.13
C LEU A 424 -19.13 4.44 -17.84
N CYS A 425 -18.38 3.50 -18.44
CA CYS A 425 -17.18 3.83 -19.23
C CYS A 425 -17.51 4.77 -20.39
N THR A 426 -18.60 4.53 -21.10
CA THR A 426 -19.06 5.40 -22.20
C THR A 426 -19.41 6.80 -21.68
N THR A 427 -20.16 6.87 -20.57
CA THR A 427 -20.54 8.14 -19.92
C THR A 427 -19.31 8.95 -19.52
N VAL A 428 -18.30 8.30 -18.94
CA VAL A 428 -17.03 8.94 -18.55
C VAL A 428 -16.26 9.41 -19.78
N ASN A 429 -16.17 8.60 -20.84
CA ASN A 429 -15.47 8.99 -22.06
C ASN A 429 -16.11 10.20 -22.76
N VAL A 430 -17.44 10.36 -22.66
CA VAL A 430 -18.17 11.49 -23.25
C VAL A 430 -18.05 12.75 -22.39
N ASN A 431 -18.25 12.64 -21.07
CA ASN A 431 -18.15 13.76 -20.15
C ASN A 431 -17.61 13.30 -18.79
N PRO A 432 -16.27 13.30 -18.60
CA PRO A 432 -15.62 12.76 -17.41
C PRO A 432 -15.69 13.69 -16.19
N SER A 433 -16.25 14.90 -16.30
CA SER A 433 -16.28 15.89 -15.21
C SER A 433 -17.59 16.72 -15.26
N ASN A 434 -17.56 17.96 -14.80
CA ASN A 434 -18.65 18.94 -14.87
C ASN A 434 -19.92 18.51 -14.11
N LYS A 435 -19.76 17.90 -12.93
CA LYS A 435 -20.87 17.44 -12.09
C LYS A 435 -21.80 16.48 -12.81
N ASN A 436 -21.25 15.63 -13.67
CA ASN A 436 -22.02 14.62 -14.38
C ASN A 436 -22.61 13.58 -13.40
N MET A 437 -23.83 13.84 -12.92
CA MET A 437 -24.53 12.98 -11.96
C MET A 437 -24.86 11.58 -12.52
N ALA A 438 -24.77 11.37 -13.84
CA ALA A 438 -24.87 10.04 -14.41
C ALA A 438 -23.71 9.14 -13.97
N ILE A 439 -22.49 9.70 -13.83
CA ILE A 439 -21.34 8.96 -13.29
C ILE A 439 -21.64 8.47 -11.87
N TYR A 440 -22.19 9.33 -11.01
CA TYR A 440 -22.57 8.95 -9.64
C TYR A 440 -23.55 7.77 -9.65
N ARG A 441 -24.67 7.92 -10.37
CA ARG A 441 -25.72 6.90 -10.44
C ARG A 441 -25.17 5.56 -10.95
N LEU A 442 -24.44 5.59 -12.06
CA LEU A 442 -23.89 4.38 -12.69
C LEU A 442 -22.80 3.74 -11.84
N ALA A 443 -21.93 4.53 -11.20
CA ALA A 443 -20.91 4.01 -10.29
C ALA A 443 -21.54 3.32 -9.07
N MET A 444 -22.60 3.89 -8.49
CA MET A 444 -23.32 3.27 -7.37
C MET A 444 -24.07 2.01 -7.78
N ALA A 445 -24.65 1.98 -8.99
CA ALA A 445 -25.31 0.79 -9.56
C ALA A 445 -24.29 -0.34 -9.80
N ALA A 446 -23.18 -0.02 -10.48
CA ALA A 446 -22.10 -0.96 -10.74
C ALA A 446 -21.48 -1.49 -9.43
N ASN A 447 -21.27 -0.61 -8.43
CA ASN A 447 -20.78 -1.04 -7.12
C ASN A 447 -21.72 -2.06 -6.47
N PHE A 448 -23.03 -1.80 -6.49
CA PHE A 448 -24.02 -2.75 -5.96
C PHE A 448 -23.99 -4.08 -6.72
N ALA A 449 -24.00 -4.05 -8.06
CA ALA A 449 -23.96 -5.24 -8.90
C ALA A 449 -22.68 -6.09 -8.70
N LEU A 450 -21.58 -5.46 -8.30
CA LEU A 450 -20.30 -6.13 -8.02
C LEU A 450 -20.17 -6.64 -6.57
N ASN A 451 -21.16 -6.39 -5.71
CA ASN A 451 -21.10 -6.57 -4.25
C ASN A 451 -19.97 -5.75 -3.60
N GLY A 452 -19.73 -4.54 -4.11
CA GLY A 452 -18.75 -3.60 -3.59
C GLY A 452 -19.24 -2.85 -2.36
N ILE A 453 -18.30 -2.27 -1.60
CA ILE A 453 -18.59 -1.47 -0.40
C ILE A 453 -18.60 0.01 -0.79
N PRO A 454 -19.76 0.69 -0.77
CA PRO A 454 -19.83 2.10 -1.14
C PRO A 454 -19.31 2.99 0.00
N ILE A 455 -18.37 3.86 -0.33
CA ILE A 455 -17.79 4.85 0.58
C ILE A 455 -18.06 6.25 0.02
N LEU A 456 -18.84 7.06 0.75
CA LEU A 456 -19.25 8.40 0.36
C LEU A 456 -18.53 9.44 1.19
N THR A 457 -17.98 10.46 0.52
CA THR A 457 -17.02 11.35 1.18
C THR A 457 -17.04 12.80 0.72
N CYS A 458 -16.60 13.69 1.61
CA CYS A 458 -16.45 15.12 1.35
C CYS A 458 -15.47 15.75 2.35
N LYS A 459 -15.14 17.05 2.22
CA LYS A 459 -14.20 17.74 3.14
C LYS A 459 -14.39 17.43 4.62
N SER A 460 -15.63 17.49 5.10
CA SER A 460 -15.95 17.32 6.51
C SER A 460 -16.65 16.01 6.86
N GLY A 461 -17.15 15.23 5.89
CA GLY A 461 -17.98 14.06 6.18
C GLY A 461 -19.33 14.40 6.82
N LYS A 462 -19.88 15.60 6.54
CA LYS A 462 -21.19 16.06 7.05
C LYS A 462 -22.20 16.26 5.91
N ASP A 463 -22.38 17.49 5.45
CA ASP A 463 -23.53 17.90 4.64
C ASP A 463 -23.57 17.22 3.26
N ARG A 464 -22.44 17.21 2.54
CA ARG A 464 -22.35 16.59 1.20
C ARG A 464 -22.45 15.06 1.26
N THR A 465 -21.89 14.43 2.29
CA THR A 465 -22.02 12.98 2.49
C THR A 465 -23.43 12.58 2.88
N SER A 466 -24.10 13.35 3.73
CA SER A 466 -25.51 13.13 4.05
C SER A 466 -26.38 13.32 2.81
N MET A 467 -26.14 14.36 2.02
CA MET A 467 -26.83 14.57 0.74
C MET A 467 -26.64 13.40 -0.22
N ALA A 468 -25.43 12.85 -0.34
CA ALA A 468 -25.17 11.67 -1.16
C ALA A 468 -25.94 10.43 -0.67
N VAL A 469 -25.99 10.19 0.65
CA VAL A 469 -26.81 9.10 1.22
C VAL A 469 -28.29 9.30 0.89
N THR A 470 -28.83 10.51 1.07
CA THR A 470 -30.24 10.80 0.74
C THR A 470 -30.55 10.63 -0.75
N LEU A 471 -29.61 10.99 -1.63
CA LEU A 471 -29.72 10.75 -3.07
C LEU A 471 -29.83 9.26 -3.39
N GLU A 472 -29.05 8.45 -2.68
CA GLU A 472 -29.00 7.02 -2.86
C GLU A 472 -30.21 6.29 -2.27
N GLU A 473 -30.69 6.73 -1.10
CA GLU A 473 -31.97 6.29 -0.53
C GLU A 473 -33.11 6.55 -1.51
N GLY A 474 -33.18 7.76 -2.08
CA GLY A 474 -34.18 8.12 -3.09
C GLY A 474 -34.09 7.26 -4.35
N ARG A 475 -32.88 6.98 -4.84
CA ARG A 475 -32.65 6.11 -5.99
C ARG A 475 -33.16 4.69 -5.73
N ILE A 476 -32.74 4.08 -4.62
CA ILE A 476 -33.08 2.70 -4.25
C ILE A 476 -34.59 2.55 -4.07
N ILE A 477 -35.23 3.50 -3.37
CA ILE A 477 -36.69 3.49 -3.20
C ILE A 477 -37.39 3.57 -4.56
N ARG A 478 -36.90 4.42 -5.46
CA ARG A 478 -37.47 4.57 -6.81
C ARG A 478 -37.34 3.28 -7.63
N GLU A 479 -36.17 2.67 -7.62
CA GLU A 479 -35.83 1.48 -8.40
C GLU A 479 -36.52 0.21 -7.86
N ASN A 480 -36.62 0.06 -6.54
CA ASN A 480 -37.19 -1.15 -5.92
C ASN A 480 -38.71 -1.03 -5.70
N CYS A 481 -39.21 0.12 -5.24
CA CYS A 481 -40.61 0.27 -4.87
C CYS A 481 -41.51 0.76 -6.04
N GLY A 482 -40.97 0.97 -7.24
CA GLY A 482 -41.73 1.39 -8.42
C GLY A 482 -42.33 2.80 -8.33
N ILE A 483 -41.76 3.67 -7.49
CA ILE A 483 -42.20 5.06 -7.34
C ILE A 483 -41.75 5.84 -8.58
N ASN A 484 -42.68 6.40 -9.35
CA ASN A 484 -42.30 7.24 -10.50
C ASN A 484 -41.90 8.66 -10.07
N ALA A 485 -41.34 9.46 -11.00
CA ALA A 485 -40.88 10.81 -10.71
C ALA A 485 -41.98 11.70 -10.12
N ASP A 486 -43.22 11.53 -10.58
CA ASP A 486 -44.37 12.25 -10.09
C ASP A 486 -44.72 11.86 -8.66
N GLN A 487 -44.51 10.61 -8.25
CA GLN A 487 -44.80 10.11 -6.91
C GLN A 487 -43.71 10.43 -5.87
N MET A 488 -42.57 11.01 -6.28
CA MET A 488 -41.48 11.40 -5.35
C MET A 488 -41.92 12.42 -4.29
N HIS A 489 -42.99 13.18 -4.52
CA HIS A 489 -43.54 14.10 -3.53
C HIS A 489 -44.25 13.39 -2.35
N PHE A 490 -44.51 12.09 -2.44
CA PHE A 490 -45.05 11.29 -1.33
C PHE A 490 -43.98 10.88 -0.32
N ILE A 491 -42.70 10.92 -0.71
CA ILE A 491 -41.58 10.68 0.20
C ILE A 491 -41.46 11.88 1.17
N PRO A 492 -41.18 11.69 2.48
CA PRO A 492 -40.90 12.80 3.40
C PRO A 492 -39.87 13.77 2.82
N LYS A 493 -40.07 15.08 3.03
CA LYS A 493 -39.20 16.12 2.43
C LYS A 493 -37.73 15.92 2.81
N GLU A 494 -37.50 15.37 3.99
CA GLU A 494 -36.22 15.03 4.60
C GLU A 494 -35.48 13.91 3.85
N LEU A 495 -36.21 13.08 3.10
CA LEU A 495 -35.69 11.95 2.32
C LEU A 495 -35.72 12.22 0.81
N ARG A 496 -36.17 13.40 0.37
CA ARG A 496 -36.17 13.78 -1.04
C ARG A 496 -34.80 14.33 -1.46
N PRO A 497 -34.31 13.95 -2.65
CA PRO A 497 -33.25 14.67 -3.32
C PRO A 497 -33.56 16.16 -3.49
N PRO A 498 -32.55 17.04 -3.61
CA PRO A 498 -32.76 18.43 -4.01
C PRO A 498 -33.60 18.55 -5.29
N ALA A 499 -34.44 19.59 -5.39
CA ALA A 499 -35.31 19.80 -6.54
C ALA A 499 -34.49 19.86 -7.85
N GLY A 500 -34.92 19.11 -8.87
CA GLY A 500 -34.24 19.04 -10.17
C GLY A 500 -33.18 17.93 -10.31
N THR A 501 -32.95 17.11 -9.27
CA THR A 501 -31.98 16.00 -9.33
C THR A 501 -32.25 15.00 -10.46
N TYR A 502 -33.53 14.72 -10.75
CA TYR A 502 -33.94 13.78 -11.79
C TYR A 502 -34.54 14.46 -13.03
N SER A 503 -34.49 15.79 -13.13
CA SER A 503 -35.12 16.52 -14.24
C SER A 503 -34.29 16.56 -15.52
N GLN A 504 -33.06 16.02 -15.49
CA GLN A 504 -32.20 15.92 -16.69
C GLN A 504 -32.10 14.47 -17.16
N GLY A 505 -33.05 14.05 -18.00
CA GLY A 505 -32.82 13.08 -19.07
C GLY A 505 -32.41 11.65 -18.71
N VAL A 506 -32.68 11.15 -17.50
CA VAL A 506 -32.50 9.72 -17.21
C VAL A 506 -33.73 8.99 -17.75
N ALA A 507 -33.55 8.28 -18.87
CA ALA A 507 -34.60 7.47 -19.49
C ALA A 507 -35.19 6.48 -18.48
N SER A 508 -36.51 6.34 -18.56
CA SER A 508 -37.37 5.40 -17.84
C SER A 508 -36.93 3.96 -17.98
#